data_AF-A0A1X7G8G9-F1
#
_entry.id   AF-A0A1X7G8G9-F1
#
_cell.length_a   1.000
_cell.length_b   1.000
_cell.length_c   1.000
_cell.angle_alpha   90.00
_cell.angle_beta   90.00
_cell.angle_gamma   90.00
#
_symmetry.space_group_name_H-M   'P 1'
#
loop_
_entity.id
_entity.type
_entity.pdbx_description
1 polymer ?
#
loop_
_entity_poly.entity_id
_entity_poly.type
_entity_poly.pdbx_seq_one_letter_code
_entity_poly.pdbx_strand_id
1 'polypeptide(L)' 'MMTDPSEMIAWLDRRIASAQTWLEDHGHGSKRPRPETEIATKQYDIARFEEIRGSYLKALAKREAAA' A
#
# COMPACT_ATOMS: atom_id res chain seq x y z
N MET A 1 -8.35 -13.82 -16.25
CA MET A 1 -8.59 -12.41 -16.62
C MET A 1 -7.56 -11.57 -15.90
N MET A 2 -6.81 -10.73 -16.61
CA MET A 2 -5.86 -9.82 -15.99
C MET A 2 -6.68 -8.69 -15.37
N THR A 3 -6.56 -8.47 -14.05
CA THR A 3 -7.22 -7.37 -13.34
C THR A 3 -6.97 -6.06 -14.06
N ASP A 4 -8.00 -5.23 -14.23
CA ASP A 4 -7.83 -3.95 -14.91
C ASP A 4 -6.74 -3.12 -14.19
N PRO A 5 -5.83 -2.45 -14.90
CA PRO A 5 -4.77 -1.69 -14.24
C PRO A 5 -5.28 -0.67 -13.22
N SER A 6 -6.43 -0.03 -13.48
CA SER A 6 -7.07 0.90 -12.55
C SER A 6 -7.62 0.19 -11.31
N GLU A 7 -8.14 -1.03 -11.46
CA GLU A 7 -8.59 -1.86 -10.35
C GLU A 7 -7.43 -2.28 -9.44
N MET A 8 -6.27 -2.61 -10.03
CA MET A 8 -5.06 -2.94 -9.27
C MET A 8 -4.54 -1.74 -8.47
N ILE A 9 -4.52 -0.55 -9.08
CA ILE A 9 -4.13 0.69 -8.39
C ILE A 9 -5.10 0.99 -7.24
N ALA A 10 -6.41 0.93 -7.50
CA ALA A 10 -7.43 1.17 -6.48
C ALA A 10 -7.35 0.14 -5.34
N TRP A 11 -6.99 -1.10 -5.64
CA TRP A 11 -6.75 -2.11 -4.61
C TRP A 11 -5.53 -1.76 -3.74
N LEU A 12 -4.40 -1.36 -4.35
CA LEU A 12 -3.20 -0.94 -3.62
C LEU A 12 -3.49 0.27 -2.72
N ASP A 13 -4.21 1.27 -3.24
CA ASP A 13 -4.59 2.47 -2.47
C ASP A 13 -5.41 2.11 -1.23
N ARG A 14 -6.38 1.20 -1.35
CA ARG A 14 -7.17 0.71 -0.21
C ARG A 14 -6.31 -0.05 0.81
N ARG A 15 -5.33 -0.84 0.36
CA ARG A 15 -4.43 -1.59 1.26
C ARG A 15 -3.51 -0.66 2.04
N ILE A 16 -2.97 0.36 1.40
CA ILE A 16 -2.14 1.39 2.04
C ILE A 16 -2.97 2.14 3.09
N ALA A 17 -4.14 2.67 2.69
CA ALA A 17 -5.01 3.40 3.60
C ALA A 17 -5.43 2.54 4.81
N SER A 18 -5.79 1.28 4.58
CA SER A 18 -6.16 0.36 5.67
C SER A 18 -5.01 0.10 6.65
N ALA A 19 -3.78 -0.02 6.18
CA ALA A 19 -2.62 -0.20 7.05
C ALA A 19 -2.27 1.10 7.81
N GLN A 20 -2.42 2.26 7.17
CA GLN A 20 -2.24 3.57 7.80
C GLN A 20 -3.25 3.79 8.93
N THR A 21 -4.55 3.60 8.66
CA THR A 21 -5.60 3.69 9.70
C THR A 21 -5.34 2.72 10.85
N TRP A 22 -4.89 1.49 10.55
CA TRP A 22 -4.52 0.56 11.60
C TRP A 22 -3.39 1.10 12.48
N LEU A 23 -2.36 1.72 11.90
CA LEU A 23 -1.24 2.31 12.65
C LEU A 23 -1.65 3.56 13.44
N GLU A 24 -2.60 4.35 12.95
CA GLU A 24 -3.16 5.47 13.71
C GLU A 24 -3.87 4.98 14.98
N ASP A 25 -4.67 3.92 14.84
CA ASP A 25 -5.45 3.35 15.94
C ASP A 25 -4.60 2.52 16.92
N HIS A 26 -3.56 1.83 16.42
CA HIS A 26 -2.86 0.76 17.15
C HIS A 26 -1.34 0.89 17.20
N GLY A 27 -0.75 1.88 16.51
CA GLY A 27 0.69 2.11 16.46
C GLY A 27 1.26 2.67 17.76
N HIS A 28 2.54 3.05 17.74
CA HIS A 28 3.28 3.50 18.92
C HIS A 28 2.64 4.69 19.65
N GLY A 29 1.91 5.54 18.93
CA GLY A 29 1.21 6.71 19.49
C GLY A 29 -0.14 6.42 20.13
N SER A 30 -0.64 5.18 20.01
CA SER A 30 -1.96 4.80 20.54
C SER A 30 -1.94 4.58 22.06
N LYS A 31 -3.12 4.64 22.69
CA LYS A 31 -3.26 4.42 24.15
C LYS A 31 -2.81 3.02 24.60
N ARG A 32 -2.87 2.03 23.69
CA ARG A 32 -2.45 0.64 23.90
C ARG A 32 -1.79 0.13 22.62
N PRO A 33 -0.50 0.42 22.41
CA PRO A 33 0.19 -0.01 21.20
C PRO A 33 0.20 -1.53 21.10
N ARG A 34 0.03 -2.03 19.87
CA ARG A 34 0.20 -3.45 19.56
C ARG A 34 1.68 -3.82 19.62
N PRO A 35 2.01 -5.13 19.66
CA PRO A 35 3.39 -5.58 19.66
C PRO A 35 4.19 -4.99 18.49
N GLU A 36 5.48 -4.73 18.75
CA GLU A 36 6.41 -4.15 17.77
C GLU A 36 6.40 -4.90 16.44
N THR A 37 6.32 -6.23 16.51
CA THR A 37 6.29 -7.08 15.32
C THR A 37 5.08 -6.81 14.43
N GLU A 38 3.91 -6.53 15.01
CA GLU A 38 2.69 -6.19 14.27
C GLU A 38 2.80 -4.79 13.65
N ILE A 39 3.32 -3.82 14.40
CA ILE A 39 3.53 -2.45 13.96
C ILE A 39 4.55 -2.41 12.80
N ALA A 40 5.71 -3.04 12.97
CA ALA A 40 6.74 -3.16 11.95
C ALA A 40 6.22 -3.85 10.69
N THR A 41 5.38 -4.88 10.83
CA THR A 41 4.72 -5.53 9.68
C THR A 41 3.86 -4.54 8.91
N LYS A 42 3.08 -3.69 9.59
CA LYS A 42 2.20 -2.71 8.94
C LYS A 42 2.96 -1.58 8.27
N GLN A 43 4.05 -1.12 8.89
CA GLN A 43 4.97 -0.15 8.27
C GLN A 43 5.63 -0.73 7.02
N TYR A 44 6.08 -1.99 7.08
CA TYR A 44 6.63 -2.69 5.93
C TYR A 44 5.58 -2.87 4.82
N ASP A 45 4.35 -3.28 5.17
CA ASP A 45 3.24 -3.42 4.22
C ASP A 45 3.01 -2.11 3.45
N ILE A 46 2.94 -0.96 4.14
CA ILE A 46 2.76 0.36 3.51
C ILE A 46 3.89 0.65 2.53
N ALA A 47 5.15 0.59 3.00
CA ALA A 47 6.30 0.89 2.16
C ALA A 47 6.35 -0.02 0.92
N ARG A 48 6.02 -1.30 1.09
CA ARG A 48 6.00 -2.27 0.00
C ARG A 48 4.86 -2.01 -0.99
N PHE A 49 3.67 -1.67 -0.52
CA PHE A 49 2.55 -1.35 -1.40
C PHE A 49 2.78 -0.05 -2.17
N GLU A 50 3.36 0.96 -1.55
CA GLU A 50 3.74 2.21 -2.23
C GLU A 50 4.77 1.98 -3.34
N GLU A 51 5.78 1.14 -3.08
CA GLU A 51 6.78 0.75 -4.08
C GLU A 51 6.16 0.02 -5.28
N ILE A 52 5.28 -0.96 -5.00
CA ILE A 52 4.57 -1.70 -6.04
C ILE A 52 3.69 -0.76 -6.86
N ARG A 53 2.93 0.12 -6.21
CA ARG A 53 2.08 1.11 -6.86
C ARG A 53 2.88 2.03 -7.78
N GLY A 54 3.99 2.57 -7.30
CA GLY A 54 4.86 3.42 -8.09
C GLY A 54 5.46 2.70 -9.30
N SER A 55 5.90 1.45 -9.13
CA SER A 55 6.42 0.62 -10.21
C SER A 55 5.36 0.29 -11.25
N TYR A 56 4.13 0.00 -10.81
CA TYR A 56 3.00 -0.31 -11.69
C TYR A 56 2.58 0.91 -12.51
N LEU A 57 2.49 2.09 -11.91
CA LEU A 57 2.22 3.35 -12.61
C LEU A 57 3.28 3.66 -13.67
N LYS A 58 4.56 3.47 -13.33
CA LYS A 58 5.67 3.63 -14.32
C LYS A 58 5.53 2.66 -15.50
N ALA A 59 5.16 1.41 -15.23
CA ALA A 59 4.95 0.41 -16.28
C ALA A 59 3.78 0.78 -17.19
N LEU A 60 2.68 1.29 -16.63
CA LEU A 60 1.52 1.75 -17.40
C LEU A 60 1.85 2.95 -18.29
N ALA A 61 2.50 3.98 -17.73
CA ALA A 61 2.93 5.15 -18.49
C ALA A 61 3.86 4.76 -19.66
N LYS A 62 4.77 3.81 -19.45
CA LYS A 62 5.62 3.28 -20.53
C LYS A 62 4.81 2.55 -21.61
N ARG A 63 3.76 1.81 -21.23
CA ARG A 63 2.87 1.13 -22.18
C ARG A 63 2.09 2.13 -23.02
N GLU A 64 1.55 3.18 -22.39
CA GLU A 64 0.80 4.24 -23.07
C GLU A 64 1.68 5.04 -24.03
N ALA A 65 2.93 5.33 -23.65
CA ALA A 65 3.87 6.03 -24.52
C ALA A 65 4.35 5.20 -25.73
N ALA A 66 4.15 3.88 -25.71
CA ALA A 66 4.55 2.96 -26.79
C ALA A 66 3.37 2.56 -27.70
N ALA A 67 2.15 3.01 -27.40
CA ALA A 67 0.94 2.80 -28.18
C ALA A 67 0.66 3.98 -29.10
#